data_AF-A0A2G8JG82-F1
#
_entry.id   AF-A0A2G8JG82-F1
#
_cell.length_a   1.000
_cell.length_b   1.000
_cell.length_c   1.000
_cell.angle_alpha   90.00
_cell.angle_beta   90.00
_cell.angle_gamma   90.00
#
_symmetry.space_group_name_H-M   'P 1'
#
loop_
_entity.id
_entity.type
_entity.pdbx_description
1 polymer ?
#
loop_
_entity_poly.entity_id
_entity_poly.type
_entity_poly.pdbx_seq_one_letter_code
_entity_poly.pdbx_strand_id
1 'polypeptide(L)'
;KVLQFFCFLSVKDIERLTRMLGTQEDTKQCRAKLDEKQHYTNQLAKDTNKMLKDLTAIPPSTNQSDSRQQRMQKDRLTNDFSDSLNQFQRVQRDAAKVERECVERARGTSDSVINDLRLPRFTQVRIRFRGGYDSTAQAQVQVEDMDALVERENQLKKLESDILDVNQIFKDVASMVHEQGEMIDSIEANVESAEVHVESANTQLVKAREYQKKARRKKFMLIICILITLLIVALILYLVLRN
;
A
#
# COMPACT_ATOMS: atom_id res chain seq x y z
N LYS A 1 -5.90 2.33 -3.79
CA LYS A 1 -5.63 1.73 -5.15
C LYS A 1 -4.15 1.63 -5.51
N VAL A 2 -3.36 2.72 -5.62
CA VAL A 2 -1.91 2.63 -5.93
C VAL A 2 -1.14 1.92 -4.82
N LEU A 3 -1.41 2.27 -3.55
CA LEU A 3 -0.80 1.64 -2.38
C LEU A 3 -1.08 0.13 -2.31
N GLN A 4 -2.34 -0.26 -2.52
CA GLN A 4 -2.79 -1.65 -2.53
C GLN A 4 -2.16 -2.44 -3.69
N PHE A 5 -2.04 -1.86 -4.88
CA PHE A 5 -1.40 -2.52 -6.03
C PHE A 5 0.10 -2.71 -5.81
N PHE A 6 0.77 -1.71 -5.23
CA PHE A 6 2.20 -1.74 -4.97
C PHE A 6 2.56 -2.70 -3.84
N CYS A 7 1.77 -2.70 -2.75
CA CYS A 7 1.91 -3.67 -1.66
C CYS A 7 1.62 -5.10 -2.16
N PHE A 8 0.60 -5.30 -2.98
CA PHE A 8 0.30 -6.60 -3.56
C PHE A 8 1.43 -7.13 -4.47
N LEU A 9 2.07 -6.24 -5.25
CA LEU A 9 3.22 -6.59 -6.06
C LEU A 9 4.44 -6.95 -5.22
N SER A 10 4.79 -6.13 -4.22
CA SER A 10 5.94 -6.40 -3.35
C SER A 10 5.74 -7.67 -2.51
N VAL A 11 4.52 -7.89 -2.00
CA VAL A 11 4.16 -9.11 -1.28
C VAL A 11 4.27 -10.34 -2.19
N LYS A 12 3.75 -10.30 -3.41
CA LYS A 12 3.85 -11.41 -4.37
C LYS A 12 5.29 -11.71 -4.79
N ASP A 13 6.10 -10.68 -4.96
CA ASP A 13 7.52 -10.83 -5.26
C ASP A 13 8.26 -11.50 -4.10
N ILE A 14 7.99 -11.08 -2.85
CA ILE A 14 8.54 -11.72 -1.65
C ILE A 14 8.08 -13.17 -1.57
N GLU A 15 6.80 -13.49 -1.74
CA GLU A 15 6.30 -14.88 -1.75
C GLU A 15 6.96 -15.74 -2.83
N ARG A 16 7.24 -15.18 -4.01
CA ARG A 16 7.93 -15.89 -5.08
C ARG A 16 9.39 -16.16 -4.71
N LEU A 17 10.10 -15.15 -4.20
CA LEU A 17 11.49 -15.26 -3.76
C LEU A 17 11.62 -16.25 -2.58
N THR A 18 10.67 -16.22 -1.65
CA THR A 18 10.60 -17.16 -0.52
C THR A 18 10.38 -18.60 -0.97
N ARG A 19 9.56 -18.84 -2.00
CA ARG A 19 9.39 -20.20 -2.54
C ARG A 19 10.63 -20.75 -3.24
N MET A 20 11.55 -19.89 -3.68
CA MET A 20 12.80 -20.31 -4.30
C MET A 20 13.89 -20.63 -3.26
N LEU A 21 13.77 -20.13 -2.02
CA LEU A 21 14.66 -20.48 -0.90
C LEU A 21 14.59 -21.99 -0.60
N GLY A 22 15.76 -22.65 -0.54
CA GLY A 22 15.86 -24.08 -0.26
C GLY A 22 15.58 -25.01 -1.45
N THR A 23 15.39 -24.48 -2.66
CA THR A 23 15.31 -25.25 -3.92
C THR A 23 16.67 -25.25 -4.65
N GLN A 24 16.81 -26.00 -5.76
CA GLN A 24 18.05 -25.96 -6.56
C GLN A 24 18.34 -24.59 -7.18
N GLU A 25 17.36 -23.67 -7.23
CA GLU A 25 17.52 -22.32 -7.75
C GLU A 25 17.94 -21.30 -6.67
N ASP A 26 18.18 -21.76 -5.44
CA ASP A 26 18.59 -20.91 -4.31
C ASP A 26 19.98 -20.31 -4.53
N THR A 27 19.99 -19.10 -5.08
CA THR A 27 21.21 -18.37 -5.43
C THR A 27 21.45 -17.23 -4.44
N LYS A 28 22.72 -16.90 -4.14
CA LYS A 28 23.10 -15.70 -3.35
C LYS A 28 22.38 -14.42 -3.83
N GLN A 29 22.18 -14.27 -5.14
CA GLN A 29 21.47 -13.15 -5.75
C GLN A 29 19.96 -13.14 -5.44
N CYS A 30 19.31 -14.32 -5.36
CA CYS A 30 17.90 -14.42 -4.99
C CYS A 30 17.69 -13.95 -3.54
N ARG A 31 18.60 -14.35 -2.65
CA ARG A 31 18.60 -13.95 -1.23
C ARG A 31 18.83 -12.45 -1.04
N ALA A 32 19.80 -11.88 -1.74
CA ALA A 32 20.04 -10.44 -1.71
C ALA A 32 18.83 -9.63 -2.18
N LYS A 33 18.16 -10.08 -3.26
CA LYS A 33 16.91 -9.46 -3.73
C LYS A 33 15.76 -9.60 -2.73
N LEU A 34 15.68 -10.72 -2.02
CA LEU A 34 14.67 -10.92 -0.98
C LEU A 34 14.89 -9.94 0.18
N ASP A 35 16.12 -9.83 0.70
CA ASP A 35 16.45 -8.87 1.77
C ASP A 35 16.18 -7.42 1.33
N GLU A 36 16.57 -7.05 0.12
CA GLU A 36 16.29 -5.73 -0.45
C GLU A 36 14.79 -5.43 -0.48
N LYS A 37 13.97 -6.37 -0.97
CA LYS A 37 12.52 -6.22 -1.07
C LYS A 37 11.83 -6.20 0.28
N GLN A 38 12.26 -7.04 1.22
CA GLN A 38 11.76 -7.05 2.59
C GLN A 38 12.05 -5.71 3.29
N HIS A 39 13.30 -5.25 3.22
CA HIS A 39 13.72 -4.00 3.85
C HIS A 39 13.00 -2.79 3.26
N TYR A 40 12.92 -2.72 1.92
CA TYR A 40 12.18 -1.67 1.24
C TYR A 40 10.70 -1.65 1.61
N THR A 41 10.05 -2.82 1.69
CA THR A 41 8.64 -2.91 2.08
C THR A 41 8.44 -2.51 3.54
N ASN A 42 9.40 -2.82 4.42
CA ASN A 42 9.37 -2.39 5.82
C ASN A 42 9.48 -0.85 5.93
N GLN A 43 10.42 -0.23 5.22
CA GLN A 43 10.54 1.22 5.16
C GLN A 43 9.25 1.87 4.65
N LEU A 44 8.68 1.34 3.56
CA LEU A 44 7.42 1.82 3.01
C LEU A 44 6.27 1.74 4.04
N ALA A 45 6.21 0.66 4.83
CA ALA A 45 5.23 0.52 5.91
C ALA A 45 5.45 1.57 7.02
N LYS A 46 6.71 1.84 7.41
CA LYS A 46 7.06 2.88 8.40
C LYS A 46 6.66 4.28 7.91
N ASP A 47 7.00 4.61 6.67
CA ASP A 47 6.69 5.91 6.08
C ASP A 47 5.18 6.09 5.92
N THR A 48 4.47 5.05 5.48
CA THR A 48 3.00 5.08 5.37
C THR A 48 2.35 5.27 6.75
N ASN A 49 2.85 4.58 7.78
CA ASN A 49 2.37 4.74 9.16
C ASN A 49 2.58 6.18 9.65
N LYS A 50 3.76 6.76 9.39
CA LYS A 50 4.06 8.15 9.76
C LYS A 50 3.11 9.13 9.05
N MET A 51 2.97 9.00 7.72
CA MET A 51 2.07 9.86 6.94
C MET A 51 0.60 9.72 7.40
N LEU A 52 0.18 8.51 7.77
CA LEU A 52 -1.17 8.27 8.27
C LEU A 52 -1.38 8.92 9.65
N LYS A 53 -0.40 8.80 10.55
CA LYS A 53 -0.44 9.52 11.85
C LYS A 53 -0.51 11.03 11.64
N ASP A 54 0.34 11.58 10.78
CA ASP A 54 0.33 13.01 10.46
C ASP A 54 -1.04 13.43 9.90
N LEU A 55 -1.63 12.63 9.01
CA LEU A 55 -2.98 12.86 8.47
C LEU A 55 -4.03 12.84 9.60
N THR A 56 -4.01 11.85 10.49
CA THR A 56 -4.96 11.76 11.60
C THR A 56 -4.88 12.93 12.56
N ALA A 57 -3.67 13.46 12.80
CA ALA A 57 -3.42 14.62 13.66
C ALA A 57 -3.93 15.97 13.10
N ILE A 58 -4.26 16.05 11.81
CA ILE A 58 -4.82 17.28 11.22
C ILE A 58 -6.19 17.58 11.87
N PRO A 59 -6.36 18.76 12.49
CA PRO A 59 -7.62 19.15 13.12
C PRO A 59 -8.76 19.25 12.09
N PRO A 60 -10.02 18.98 12.50
CA PRO A 60 -11.15 19.09 11.61
C PRO A 60 -11.26 20.52 11.05
N SER A 61 -11.54 20.62 9.76
CA SER A 61 -11.76 21.91 9.10
C SER A 61 -12.97 22.66 9.70
N THR A 62 -13.00 23.99 9.53
CA THR A 62 -14.12 24.82 9.99
C THR A 62 -15.42 24.52 9.22
N ASN A 63 -15.31 24.00 8.00
CA ASN A 63 -16.45 23.63 7.16
C ASN A 63 -16.91 22.19 7.46
N GLN A 64 -18.18 22.03 7.84
CA GLN A 64 -18.72 20.72 8.23
C GLN A 64 -18.68 19.66 7.11
N SER A 65 -18.86 20.06 5.85
CA SER A 65 -18.75 19.17 4.68
C SER A 65 -17.34 18.64 4.47
N ASP A 66 -16.35 19.53 4.61
CA ASP A 66 -14.94 19.22 4.34
C ASP A 66 -14.37 18.35 5.46
N SER A 67 -14.77 18.61 6.70
CA SER A 67 -14.44 17.76 7.87
C SER A 67 -14.97 16.34 7.72
N ARG A 68 -16.19 16.19 7.17
CA ARG A 68 -16.77 14.88 6.88
C ARG A 68 -16.01 14.16 5.76
N GLN A 69 -15.66 14.85 4.69
CA GLN A 69 -14.87 14.28 3.60
C GLN A 69 -13.47 13.84 4.06
N GLN A 70 -12.79 14.66 4.87
CA GLN A 70 -11.49 14.31 5.45
C GLN A 70 -11.58 13.08 6.32
N ARG A 71 -12.62 12.97 7.17
CA ARG A 71 -12.83 11.78 8.00
C ARG A 71 -13.01 10.52 7.16
N MET A 72 -13.91 10.54 6.18
CA MET A 72 -14.12 9.38 5.29
C MET A 72 -12.85 8.96 4.53
N GLN A 73 -12.01 9.93 4.14
CA GLN A 73 -10.72 9.63 3.50
C GLN A 73 -9.72 9.02 4.48
N LYS A 74 -9.62 9.55 5.70
CA LYS A 74 -8.79 8.98 6.78
C LYS A 74 -9.19 7.53 7.04
N ASP A 75 -10.49 7.27 7.26
CA ASP A 75 -11.00 5.95 7.59
C ASP A 75 -10.72 4.93 6.47
N ARG A 76 -10.94 5.32 5.20
CA ARG A 76 -10.61 4.47 4.05
C ARG A 76 -9.12 4.16 3.98
N LEU A 77 -8.25 5.15 4.16
CA LEU A 77 -6.80 4.97 4.09
C LEU A 77 -6.29 4.10 5.25
N THR A 78 -6.83 4.27 6.46
CA THR A 78 -6.49 3.45 7.62
C THR A 78 -6.88 1.98 7.39
N ASN A 79 -8.09 1.72 6.86
CA ASN A 79 -8.53 0.36 6.55
C ASN A 79 -7.71 -0.28 5.41
N ASP A 80 -7.50 0.43 4.30
CA ASP A 80 -6.66 -0.05 3.18
C ASP A 80 -5.23 -0.39 3.63
N PHE A 81 -4.66 0.44 4.52
CA PHE A 81 -3.34 0.22 5.07
C PHE A 81 -3.31 -0.98 6.04
N SER A 82 -4.31 -1.10 6.91
CA SER A 82 -4.47 -2.24 7.82
C SER A 82 -4.50 -3.57 7.06
N ASP A 83 -5.29 -3.64 5.99
CA ASP A 83 -5.41 -4.85 5.17
C ASP A 83 -4.08 -5.20 4.48
N SER A 84 -3.42 -4.21 3.91
CA SER A 84 -2.11 -4.36 3.26
C SER A 84 -1.03 -4.83 4.25
N LEU A 85 -1.03 -4.25 5.46
CA LEU A 85 -0.09 -4.57 6.53
C LEU A 85 -0.30 -5.99 7.06
N ASN A 86 -1.56 -6.42 7.21
CA ASN A 86 -1.90 -7.79 7.57
C ASN A 86 -1.36 -8.80 6.55
N GLN A 87 -1.48 -8.50 5.25
CA GLN A 87 -0.96 -9.36 4.19
C GLN A 87 0.57 -9.43 4.24
N PHE A 88 1.24 -8.29 4.38
CA PHE A 88 2.69 -8.23 4.49
C PHE A 88 3.22 -9.00 5.71
N GLN A 89 2.59 -8.85 6.87
CA GLN A 89 2.98 -9.53 8.10
C GLN A 89 2.92 -11.06 7.97
N ARG A 90 1.91 -11.60 7.27
CA ARG A 90 1.80 -13.04 7.00
C ARG A 90 2.99 -13.54 6.18
N VAL A 91 3.28 -12.87 5.07
CA VAL A 91 4.38 -13.25 4.17
C VAL A 91 5.74 -13.09 4.84
N GLN A 92 5.92 -12.06 5.68
CA GLN A 92 7.15 -11.85 6.44
C GLN A 92 7.40 -12.98 7.46
N ARG A 93 6.36 -13.46 8.14
CA ARG A 93 6.44 -14.61 9.06
C ARG A 93 6.75 -15.92 8.32
N ASP A 94 6.12 -16.12 7.18
CA ASP A 94 6.37 -17.30 6.34
C ASP A 94 7.82 -17.30 5.82
N ALA A 95 8.33 -16.14 5.37
CA ALA A 95 9.72 -15.97 4.98
C ALA A 95 10.69 -16.27 6.14
N ALA A 96 10.42 -15.73 7.33
CA ALA A 96 11.26 -15.98 8.50
C ALA A 96 11.28 -17.45 8.92
N LYS A 97 10.15 -18.16 8.78
CA LYS A 97 10.07 -19.60 9.03
C LYS A 97 10.95 -20.38 8.05
N VAL A 98 10.82 -20.11 6.75
CA VAL A 98 11.61 -20.79 5.71
C VAL A 98 13.10 -20.52 5.87
N GLU A 99 13.46 -19.28 6.17
CA GLU A 99 14.86 -18.88 6.36
C GLU A 99 15.46 -19.51 7.62
N ARG A 100 14.71 -19.58 8.73
CA ARG A 100 15.09 -20.32 9.94
C ARG A 100 15.32 -21.81 9.65
N GLU A 101 14.39 -22.48 8.98
CA GLU A 101 14.54 -23.89 8.58
C GLU A 101 15.75 -24.11 7.64
N CYS A 102 16.09 -23.13 6.81
CA CYS A 102 17.28 -23.18 5.97
C CYS A 102 18.58 -23.04 6.79
N VAL A 103 18.61 -22.11 7.74
CA VAL A 103 19.77 -21.89 8.63
C VAL A 103 19.99 -23.11 9.53
N GLU A 104 18.94 -23.68 10.10
CA GLU A 104 19.01 -24.88 10.93
C GLU A 104 19.52 -26.11 10.16
N ARG A 105 19.06 -26.30 8.91
CA ARG A 105 19.59 -27.36 8.03
C ARG A 105 21.07 -27.17 7.73
N ALA A 106 21.49 -25.94 7.42
CA ALA A 106 22.88 -25.64 7.14
C ALA A 106 23.78 -25.84 8.37
N ARG A 107 23.33 -25.44 9.56
CA ARG A 107 23.99 -25.74 10.84
C ARG A 107 24.14 -27.24 11.09
N GLY A 108 23.07 -28.02 10.90
CA GLY A 108 23.08 -29.47 11.12
C GLY A 108 24.05 -30.22 10.21
N THR A 109 24.18 -29.79 8.94
CA THR A 109 25.21 -30.33 8.03
C THR A 109 26.62 -29.99 8.52
N SER A 110 26.87 -28.75 8.97
CA SER A 110 28.19 -28.37 9.48
C SER A 110 28.57 -29.10 10.78
N ASP A 111 27.64 -29.27 11.72
CA ASP A 111 27.88 -29.99 12.99
C ASP A 111 28.11 -31.49 12.78
N SER A 112 27.40 -32.12 11.84
CA SER A 112 27.60 -33.53 11.50
C SER A 112 29.00 -33.82 10.94
N VAL A 113 29.54 -32.89 10.14
CA VAL A 113 30.92 -32.97 9.62
C VAL A 113 31.95 -32.77 10.74
N ILE A 114 31.69 -31.90 11.72
CA ILE A 114 32.60 -31.68 12.87
C ILE A 114 32.61 -32.88 13.82
N ASN A 115 31.48 -33.53 14.06
CA ASN A 115 31.42 -34.71 14.93
C ASN A 115 32.08 -35.95 14.31
N ASP A 116 32.02 -36.13 12.99
CA ASP A 116 32.71 -37.25 12.31
C ASP A 116 34.25 -37.13 12.37
N LEU A 117 34.78 -35.91 12.57
CA LEU A 117 36.22 -35.69 12.81
C LEU A 117 36.63 -35.82 14.28
N ARG A 118 35.68 -35.87 15.22
CA ARG A 118 35.95 -35.92 16.68
C ARG A 118 35.86 -37.31 17.30
N LEU A 119 35.59 -38.38 16.55
CA LEU A 119 35.68 -39.74 17.11
C LEU A 119 37.16 -40.14 17.34
N PRO A 120 37.56 -40.50 18.58
CA PRO A 120 38.85 -41.13 18.81
C PRO A 120 38.82 -42.53 18.20
N ARG A 121 39.63 -42.67 17.15
CA ARG A 121 40.03 -43.86 16.42
C ARG A 121 40.38 -45.04 17.35
N PHE A 122 39.40 -45.87 17.69
CA PHE A 122 39.63 -47.17 18.35
C PHE A 122 38.89 -48.31 17.67
N THR A 123 39.11 -48.49 16.37
CA THR A 123 38.97 -49.80 15.72
C THR A 123 39.86 -49.86 14.49
N GLN A 124 40.92 -50.67 14.58
CA GLN A 124 41.74 -51.05 13.45
C GLN A 124 40.90 -51.84 12.42
N VAL A 125 40.93 -51.47 11.14
CA VAL A 125 41.30 -52.36 10.02
C VAL A 125 41.92 -51.56 8.87
N ARG A 126 43.11 -52.02 8.49
CA ARG A 126 44.08 -51.73 7.41
C ARG A 126 43.70 -50.94 6.13
N ILE A 127 44.54 -49.92 5.87
CA ILE A 127 45.35 -49.63 4.65
C ILE A 127 44.64 -49.26 3.34
N ARG A 128 44.78 -47.97 2.95
CA ARG A 128 45.64 -47.56 1.81
C ARG A 128 46.01 -46.07 1.89
N PHE A 129 47.26 -45.79 2.24
CA PHE A 129 47.92 -44.52 1.96
C PHE A 129 48.06 -44.36 0.44
N ARG A 130 47.53 -43.28 -0.13
CA ARG A 130 47.99 -42.72 -1.41
C ARG A 130 47.65 -41.23 -1.49
N GLY A 131 48.69 -40.40 -1.58
CA GLY A 131 48.61 -39.02 -2.07
C GLY A 131 48.60 -37.96 -0.98
N GLY A 132 49.71 -37.24 -0.83
CA GLY A 132 49.73 -35.94 -0.17
C GLY A 132 49.08 -34.86 -1.03
N TYR A 133 48.92 -33.68 -0.41
CA TYR A 133 48.27 -32.45 -0.88
C TYR A 133 46.74 -32.40 -0.67
N ASP A 134 46.32 -31.52 0.25
CA ASP A 134 45.07 -30.70 0.29
C ASP A 134 44.47 -30.43 1.68
N SER A 135 45.27 -30.43 2.75
CA SER A 135 44.80 -29.94 4.07
C SER A 135 44.39 -28.46 4.06
N THR A 136 44.94 -27.64 3.16
CA THR A 136 44.60 -26.21 3.01
C THR A 136 43.33 -25.96 2.20
N ALA A 137 43.05 -26.78 1.18
CA ALA A 137 41.84 -26.64 0.37
C ALA A 137 40.58 -27.04 1.14
N GLN A 138 40.64 -28.10 1.95
CA GLN A 138 39.54 -28.47 2.84
C GLN A 138 39.29 -27.44 3.95
N ALA A 139 40.34 -26.78 4.45
CA ALA A 139 40.20 -25.70 5.43
C ALA A 139 39.60 -24.42 4.81
N GLN A 140 39.97 -24.06 3.59
CA GLN A 140 39.40 -22.91 2.88
C GLN A 140 37.91 -23.11 2.56
N VAL A 141 37.52 -24.31 2.10
CA VAL A 141 36.11 -24.64 1.83
C VAL A 141 35.26 -24.62 3.11
N GLN A 142 35.83 -25.00 4.27
CA GLN A 142 35.13 -24.95 5.57
C GLN A 142 34.94 -23.53 6.11
N VAL A 143 35.92 -22.64 5.94
CA VAL A 143 35.79 -21.24 6.37
C VAL A 143 34.75 -20.50 5.53
N GLU A 144 34.71 -20.75 4.22
CA GLU A 144 33.77 -20.10 3.31
C GLU A 144 32.31 -20.53 3.56
N ASP A 145 32.08 -21.77 4.02
CA ASP A 145 30.76 -22.27 4.41
C ASP A 145 30.30 -21.72 5.78
N MET A 146 31.24 -21.51 6.71
CA MET A 146 30.96 -20.86 8.01
C MET A 146 30.63 -19.38 7.84
N ASP A 147 31.39 -18.63 7.04
CA ASP A 147 31.11 -17.21 6.79
C ASP A 147 29.75 -17.02 6.12
N ALA A 148 29.40 -17.90 5.17
CA ALA A 148 28.09 -17.90 4.53
C ALA A 148 26.95 -18.22 5.52
N LEU A 149 27.19 -19.07 6.52
CA LEU A 149 26.21 -19.38 7.56
C LEU A 149 25.99 -18.21 8.52
N VAL A 150 27.08 -17.56 8.95
CA VAL A 150 27.01 -16.36 9.81
C VAL A 150 26.25 -15.23 9.12
N GLU A 151 26.49 -15.01 7.83
CA GLU A 151 25.76 -14.01 7.05
C GLU A 151 24.25 -14.32 7.00
N ARG A 152 23.86 -15.59 6.80
CA ARG A 152 22.45 -16.00 6.83
C ARG A 152 21.82 -15.79 8.21
N GLU A 153 22.55 -16.03 9.29
CA GLU A 153 22.05 -15.78 10.64
C GLU A 153 21.82 -14.29 10.90
N ASN A 154 22.71 -13.44 10.39
CA ASN A 154 22.55 -11.99 10.49
C ASN A 154 21.32 -11.51 9.71
N GLN A 155 21.09 -12.05 8.51
CA GLN A 155 19.90 -11.78 7.71
C GLN A 155 18.62 -12.21 8.44
N LEU A 156 18.62 -13.41 9.02
CA LEU A 156 17.48 -13.89 9.82
C LEU A 156 17.21 -12.98 11.03
N LYS A 157 18.24 -12.55 11.77
CA LYS A 157 18.07 -11.61 12.89
C LYS A 157 17.48 -10.27 12.46
N LYS A 158 17.91 -9.75 11.31
CA LYS A 158 17.38 -8.52 10.74
C LYS A 158 15.89 -8.69 10.38
N LEU A 159 15.53 -9.81 9.75
CA LEU A 159 14.14 -10.14 9.44
C LEU A 159 13.28 -10.25 10.71
N GLU A 160 13.79 -10.83 11.79
CA GLU A 160 13.11 -10.87 13.08
C GLU A 160 12.89 -9.47 13.68
N SER A 161 13.87 -8.59 13.59
CA SER A 161 13.73 -7.18 13.99
C SER A 161 12.66 -6.48 13.14
N ASP A 162 12.69 -6.69 11.82
CA ASP A 162 11.72 -6.09 10.91
C ASP A 162 10.28 -6.56 11.21
N ILE A 163 10.08 -7.78 11.70
CA ILE A 163 8.77 -8.28 12.17
C ILE A 163 8.30 -7.54 13.43
N LEU A 164 9.21 -7.21 14.35
CA LEU A 164 8.88 -6.43 15.55
C LEU A 164 8.43 -5.02 15.19
N ASP A 165 9.10 -4.39 14.23
CA ASP A 165 8.72 -3.07 13.73
C ASP A 165 7.32 -3.09 13.10
N VAL A 166 7.02 -4.09 12.27
CA VAL A 166 5.69 -4.27 11.67
C VAL A 166 4.62 -4.50 12.75
N ASN A 167 4.92 -5.27 13.80
CA ASN A 167 3.99 -5.44 14.93
C ASN A 167 3.71 -4.11 15.66
N GLN A 168 4.71 -3.23 15.78
CA GLN A 168 4.51 -1.92 16.38
C GLN A 168 3.62 -1.03 15.50
N ILE A 169 3.86 -1.03 14.18
CA ILE A 169 2.99 -0.33 13.22
C ILE A 169 1.56 -0.89 13.29
N PHE A 170 1.39 -2.20 13.41
CA PHE A 170 0.08 -2.83 13.52
C PHE A 170 -0.69 -2.35 14.76
N LYS A 171 -0.02 -2.19 15.90
CA LYS A 171 -0.64 -1.62 17.10
C LYS A 171 -1.05 -0.16 16.90
N ASP A 172 -0.22 0.62 16.23
CA ASP A 172 -0.54 2.01 15.91
C ASP A 172 -1.79 2.11 15.02
N VAL A 173 -1.86 1.26 13.98
CA VAL A 173 -3.01 1.19 13.08
C VAL A 173 -4.26 0.71 13.80
N ALA A 174 -4.15 -0.31 14.65
CA ALA A 174 -5.27 -0.80 15.46
C ALA A 174 -5.83 0.30 16.39
N SER A 175 -4.97 1.14 16.98
CA SER A 175 -5.41 2.31 17.75
C SER A 175 -6.18 3.31 16.89
N MET A 176 -5.65 3.63 15.70
CA MET A 176 -6.31 4.55 14.76
C MET A 176 -7.68 4.02 14.31
N VAL A 177 -7.84 2.70 14.08
CA VAL A 177 -9.12 2.08 13.73
C VAL A 177 -10.07 2.05 14.93
N HIS A 178 -9.59 1.74 16.13
CA HIS A 178 -10.43 1.65 17.33
C HIS A 178 -11.01 3.01 17.73
N GLU A 179 -10.23 4.09 17.63
CA GLU A 179 -10.69 5.47 17.83
C GLU A 179 -11.76 5.90 16.81
N GLN A 180 -11.87 5.21 15.66
CA GLN A 180 -12.88 5.47 14.63
C GLN A 180 -14.18 4.65 14.82
N GLY A 181 -14.21 3.70 15.76
CA GLY A 181 -15.25 2.66 15.94
C GLY A 181 -16.64 3.11 16.42
N GLU A 182 -16.86 4.40 16.74
CA GLU A 182 -18.19 4.93 17.12
C GLU A 182 -19.02 5.49 15.94
N MET A 183 -18.55 5.40 14.69
CA MET A 183 -19.26 5.99 13.54
C MET A 183 -19.26 5.15 12.26
N ILE A 184 -19.26 3.82 12.36
CA ILE A 184 -19.44 2.95 11.18
C ILE A 184 -20.88 3.04 10.63
N ASP A 185 -21.88 3.34 11.48
CA ASP A 185 -23.31 3.41 11.10
C ASP A 185 -23.72 4.64 10.28
N SER A 186 -22.85 5.65 10.09
CA SER A 186 -23.22 6.89 9.37
C SER A 186 -22.69 6.96 7.93
N ILE A 187 -21.93 5.95 7.49
CA ILE A 187 -21.36 5.88 6.13
C ILE A 187 -22.37 5.24 5.17
N GLU A 188 -23.11 4.23 5.61
CA GLU A 188 -24.17 3.58 4.82
C GLU A 188 -25.35 4.54 4.56
N ALA A 189 -25.71 5.37 5.55
CA ALA A 189 -26.71 6.43 5.42
C ALA A 189 -26.33 7.58 4.45
N ASN A 190 -25.09 7.62 3.96
CA ASN A 190 -24.58 8.76 3.22
C ASN A 190 -24.11 8.50 1.79
N VAL A 191 -24.02 7.22 1.40
CA VAL A 191 -24.07 6.86 -0.03
C VAL A 191 -25.43 7.27 -0.62
N GLU A 192 -26.51 7.16 0.16
CA GLU A 192 -27.85 7.67 -0.18
C GLU A 192 -27.86 9.20 -0.36
N SER A 193 -27.12 9.94 0.48
CA SER A 193 -27.07 11.41 0.38
C SER A 193 -26.25 11.93 -0.83
N ALA A 194 -25.25 11.16 -1.30
CA ALA A 194 -24.49 11.52 -2.51
C ALA A 194 -25.34 11.39 -3.78
N GLU A 195 -26.29 10.45 -3.82
CA GLU A 195 -27.31 10.34 -4.87
C GLU A 195 -28.24 11.56 -4.86
N VAL A 196 -28.69 11.99 -3.68
CA VAL A 196 -29.55 13.18 -3.49
C VAL A 196 -28.89 14.49 -3.96
N HIS A 197 -27.56 14.62 -3.82
CA HIS A 197 -26.85 15.81 -4.30
C HIS A 197 -26.71 15.87 -5.84
N VAL A 198 -26.60 14.73 -6.52
CA VAL A 198 -26.61 14.67 -8.00
C VAL A 198 -28.02 14.98 -8.53
N GLU A 199 -29.06 14.49 -7.87
CA GLU A 199 -30.44 14.80 -8.22
C GLU A 199 -30.75 16.29 -8.03
N SER A 200 -30.37 16.88 -6.89
CA SER A 200 -30.54 18.31 -6.63
C SER A 200 -29.77 19.19 -7.63
N ALA A 201 -28.53 18.82 -7.99
CA ALA A 201 -27.77 19.53 -9.03
C ALA A 201 -28.48 19.47 -10.40
N ASN A 202 -29.06 18.33 -10.77
CA ASN A 202 -29.83 18.19 -12.00
C ASN A 202 -31.11 19.06 -11.98
N THR A 203 -31.83 19.11 -10.84
CA THR A 203 -33.02 19.98 -10.73
C THR A 203 -32.69 21.46 -10.85
N GLN A 204 -31.54 21.91 -10.34
CA GLN A 204 -31.08 23.29 -10.48
C GLN A 204 -30.73 23.62 -11.94
N LEU A 205 -30.11 22.68 -12.67
CA LEU A 205 -29.83 22.84 -14.11
C LEU A 205 -31.13 22.93 -14.94
N VAL A 206 -32.14 22.12 -14.60
CA VAL A 206 -33.46 22.17 -15.26
C VAL A 206 -34.15 23.51 -14.99
N LYS A 207 -34.20 23.96 -13.73
CA LYS A 207 -34.78 25.27 -13.37
C LYS A 207 -34.04 26.42 -14.06
N ALA A 208 -32.71 26.40 -14.12
CA ALA A 208 -31.92 27.39 -14.83
C ALA A 208 -32.27 27.47 -16.32
N ARG A 209 -32.47 26.32 -16.98
CA ARG A 209 -32.91 26.24 -18.38
C ARG A 209 -34.31 26.83 -18.57
N GLU A 210 -35.23 26.58 -17.65
CA GLU A 210 -36.57 27.17 -17.69
C GLU A 210 -36.55 28.69 -17.51
N TYR A 211 -35.78 29.20 -16.55
CA TYR A 211 -35.60 30.63 -16.35
C TYR A 211 -35.01 31.29 -17.60
N GLN A 212 -34.01 30.67 -18.23
CA GLN A 212 -33.43 31.18 -19.47
C GLN A 212 -34.46 31.22 -20.62
N LYS A 213 -35.32 30.19 -20.74
CA LYS A 213 -36.39 30.16 -21.75
C LYS A 213 -37.44 31.25 -21.51
N LYS A 214 -37.86 31.46 -20.25
CA LYS A 214 -38.80 32.53 -19.87
C LYS A 214 -38.20 33.92 -20.11
N ALA A 215 -36.92 34.12 -19.78
CA ALA A 215 -36.21 35.36 -20.02
C ALA A 215 -36.12 35.70 -21.52
N ARG A 216 -35.82 34.72 -22.38
CA ARG A 216 -35.83 34.90 -23.85
C ARG A 216 -37.19 35.33 -24.38
N ARG A 217 -38.28 34.72 -23.89
CA ARG A 217 -39.65 35.11 -24.27
C ARG A 217 -39.98 36.55 -23.84
N LYS A 218 -39.61 36.94 -22.62
CA LYS A 218 -39.79 38.31 -22.13
C LYS A 218 -39.00 39.34 -22.95
N LYS A 219 -37.74 39.01 -23.30
CA LYS A 219 -36.92 39.87 -24.19
C LYS A 219 -37.57 40.07 -25.56
N PHE A 220 -38.10 39.00 -26.16
CA PHE A 220 -38.78 39.10 -27.46
C PHE A 220 -40.05 39.94 -27.40
N MET A 221 -40.88 39.75 -26.36
CA MET A 221 -42.06 40.59 -26.15
C MET A 221 -41.71 42.07 -25.96
N LEU A 222 -40.64 42.37 -25.21
CA LEU A 222 -40.15 43.75 -25.03
C LEU A 222 -39.75 44.38 -26.37
N ILE A 223 -39.02 43.63 -27.22
CA ILE A 223 -38.64 44.09 -28.57
C ILE A 223 -39.87 44.41 -29.42
N ILE A 224 -40.89 43.54 -29.42
CA ILE A 224 -42.14 43.78 -30.16
C ILE A 224 -42.84 45.05 -29.67
N CYS A 225 -42.95 45.25 -28.35
CA CYS A 225 -43.58 46.45 -27.80
C CYS A 225 -42.86 47.73 -28.26
N ILE A 226 -41.52 47.74 -28.26
CA ILE A 226 -40.73 48.88 -28.75
C ILE A 226 -41.03 49.15 -30.23
N LEU A 227 -41.05 48.11 -31.07
CA LEU A 227 -41.35 48.26 -32.50
C LEU A 227 -42.73 48.85 -32.75
N ILE A 228 -43.75 48.41 -32.01
CA ILE A 228 -45.12 48.95 -32.12
C ILE A 228 -45.14 50.43 -31.70
N THR A 229 -44.49 50.78 -30.59
CA THR A 229 -44.44 52.18 -30.15
C THR A 229 -43.75 53.08 -31.18
N LEU A 230 -42.67 52.62 -31.82
CA LEU A 230 -42.00 53.35 -32.88
C LEU A 230 -42.88 53.54 -34.12
N LEU A 231 -43.66 52.50 -34.49
CA LEU A 231 -44.61 52.58 -35.61
C LEU A 231 -45.71 53.62 -35.36
N ILE A 232 -46.28 53.64 -34.14
CA ILE A 232 -47.32 54.61 -33.78
C ILE A 232 -46.75 56.03 -33.84
N VAL A 233 -45.57 56.26 -33.26
CA VAL A 233 -44.90 57.57 -33.32
C VAL A 233 -44.64 58.00 -34.76
N ALA A 234 -44.13 57.10 -35.60
CA ALA A 234 -43.89 57.38 -37.02
C ALA A 234 -45.19 57.71 -37.77
N LEU A 235 -46.30 57.02 -37.47
CA LEU A 235 -47.60 57.26 -38.09
C LEU A 235 -48.19 58.61 -37.68
N ILE A 236 -48.06 58.99 -36.41
CA ILE A 236 -48.48 60.32 -35.92
C ILE A 236 -47.66 61.40 -36.63
N LEU A 237 -46.33 61.26 -36.67
CA LEU A 237 -45.45 62.20 -37.36
C LEU A 237 -45.81 62.31 -38.84
N TYR A 238 -46.07 61.20 -39.52
CA TYR A 238 -46.49 61.18 -40.92
C TYR A 238 -47.84 61.89 -41.14
N LEU A 239 -48.84 61.65 -40.28
CA LEU A 239 -50.15 62.33 -40.37
C LEU A 239 -50.03 63.83 -40.13
N VAL A 240 -49.22 64.24 -39.14
CA VAL A 240 -48.97 65.66 -38.85
C VAL A 240 -48.21 66.35 -39.98
N LEU A 241 -47.25 65.66 -40.63
CA LEU A 241 -46.50 66.22 -41.75
C LEU A 241 -47.32 66.28 -43.06
N ARG A 242 -48.35 65.44 -43.17
CA ARG A 242 -49.22 65.33 -44.34
C ARG A 242 -50.40 66.30 -44.31
N ASN A 243 -50.93 66.63 -43.12
CA ASN A 243 -51.93 67.67 -42.91
C ASN A 243 -51.30 69.05 -42.93
#